data_AF-A0A6A4HQW0-F1
#
_entry.id   AF-A0A6A4HQW0-F1
#
_cell.length_a   1.000
_cell.length_b   1.000
_cell.length_c   1.000
_cell.angle_alpha   90.00
_cell.angle_beta   90.00
_cell.angle_gamma   90.00
#
_symmetry.space_group_name_H-M   'P 1'
#
loop_
_entity.id
_entity.type
_entity.pdbx_description
1 polymer ?
#
loop_
_entity_poly.entity_id
_entity_poly.type
_entity_poly.pdbx_seq_one_letter_code
_entity_poly.pdbx_strand_id
1 'polypeptide(L)'
;MGLVVWIAIFVELIVDTFCYVDDTFGWNIEGNLVLYEPYGVFFPRKQAQLLCLWDYLGIPHKRKKQAFRLILTIIGFEIDLNAMTATLPAKSKRSLISAIHNFIATPSRQCSLHKFQVLTGWINWSFNVFPLLRPSLSNVYQKMSGKSQPHANIYLNKAMKDNLTWLAH
;
A
#
# COMPACT_ATOMS: atom_id res chain seq x y z
N MET A 1 -10.48 -11.50 9.28
CA MET A 1 -9.05 -11.89 9.38
C MET A 1 -8.45 -11.70 10.77
N GLY A 2 -8.76 -10.64 11.52
CA GLY A 2 -8.13 -10.39 12.84
C GLY A 2 -8.14 -11.58 13.83
N LEU A 3 -9.29 -12.23 14.06
CA LEU A 3 -9.37 -13.40 14.94
C LEU A 3 -8.57 -14.61 14.40
N VAL A 4 -8.58 -14.81 13.08
CA VAL A 4 -7.85 -15.92 12.44
C VAL A 4 -6.35 -15.74 12.62
N VAL A 5 -5.86 -14.51 12.48
CA VAL A 5 -4.45 -14.15 12.71
C VAL A 5 -4.09 -14.28 14.19
N TRP A 6 -5.01 -13.93 15.09
CA TRP A 6 -4.83 -14.19 16.51
C TRP A 6 -4.66 -15.69 16.81
N ILE A 7 -5.52 -16.55 16.24
CA ILE A 7 -5.37 -18.02 16.37
C ILE A 7 -4.03 -18.46 15.78
N ALA A 8 -3.66 -17.99 14.60
CA ALA A 8 -2.40 -18.32 13.95
C ALA A 8 -1.19 -18.01 14.86
N ILE A 9 -1.17 -16.84 15.50
CA ILE A 9 -0.04 -16.41 16.35
C ILE A 9 -0.06 -17.11 17.72
N PHE A 10 -1.20 -17.13 18.40
CA PHE A 10 -1.27 -17.49 19.82
C PHE A 10 -1.64 -18.95 20.07
N VAL A 11 -2.24 -19.63 19.10
CA VAL A 11 -2.64 -21.04 19.20
C VAL A 11 -1.72 -21.91 18.33
N GLU A 12 -1.58 -21.57 17.05
CA GLU A 12 -0.76 -22.33 16.10
C GLU A 12 0.72 -21.92 16.10
N LEU A 13 1.09 -20.88 16.88
CA LEU A 13 2.46 -20.37 17.03
C LEU A 13 3.16 -20.00 15.71
N ILE A 14 2.38 -19.56 14.71
CA ILE A 14 2.86 -19.00 13.45
C ILE A 14 3.23 -17.53 13.68
N VAL A 15 4.37 -17.33 14.34
CA VAL A 15 4.89 -16.01 14.71
C VAL A 15 5.21 -15.13 13.50
N ASP A 16 5.16 -13.81 13.71
CA ASP A 16 5.38 -12.79 12.68
C ASP A 16 4.36 -12.85 11.52
N THR A 17 3.14 -13.27 11.83
CA THR A 17 1.99 -13.16 10.92
C THR A 17 1.34 -11.80 11.11
N PHE A 18 1.35 -10.99 10.07
CA PHE A 18 0.76 -9.65 10.05
C PHE A 18 -0.49 -9.63 9.18
N CYS A 19 -1.39 -8.69 9.47
CA CYS A 19 -2.62 -8.55 8.69
C CYS A 19 -3.01 -7.08 8.54
N TYR A 20 -3.46 -6.74 7.34
CA TYR A 20 -4.10 -5.48 7.02
C TYR A 20 -5.37 -5.76 6.23
N VAL A 21 -6.53 -5.53 6.85
CA VAL A 21 -7.86 -5.83 6.29
C VAL A 21 -7.98 -7.31 5.89
N ASP A 22 -7.84 -7.65 4.60
CA ASP A 22 -7.88 -9.01 4.06
C ASP A 22 -6.51 -9.56 3.64
N ASP A 23 -5.50 -8.70 3.56
CA ASP A 23 -4.13 -9.11 3.25
C ASP A 23 -3.44 -9.66 4.51
N THR A 24 -2.91 -10.87 4.42
CA THR A 24 -2.09 -11.50 5.46
C THR A 24 -0.71 -11.76 4.90
N PHE A 25 0.33 -11.41 5.65
CA PHE A 25 1.72 -11.46 5.20
C PHE A 25 2.66 -11.74 6.36
N GLY A 26 3.88 -12.19 6.04
CA GLY A 26 4.90 -12.53 7.02
C GLY A 26 6.20 -12.85 6.31
N TRP A 27 7.19 -13.31 7.08
CA TRP A 27 8.51 -13.65 6.55
C TRP A 27 8.92 -15.06 6.98
N ASN A 28 9.83 -15.65 6.22
CA ASN A 28 10.44 -16.93 6.55
C ASN A 28 11.88 -16.96 6.03
N ILE A 29 12.68 -17.85 6.58
CA ILE A 29 14.05 -18.07 6.13
C ILE A 29 14.03 -18.74 4.75
N GLU A 30 14.92 -18.29 3.86
CA GLU A 30 15.09 -18.87 2.54
C GLU A 30 15.37 -20.38 2.63
N GLY A 31 14.81 -21.15 1.70
CA GLY A 31 14.92 -22.62 1.69
C GLY A 31 14.01 -23.34 2.68
N ASN A 32 13.38 -22.67 3.65
CA ASN A 32 12.42 -23.27 4.57
C ASN A 32 11.04 -23.48 3.90
N LEU A 33 11.00 -24.38 2.92
CA LEU A 33 9.83 -24.69 2.12
C LEU A 33 9.22 -26.04 2.54
N VAL A 34 7.90 -26.13 2.44
CA VAL A 34 7.15 -27.38 2.64
C VAL A 34 6.11 -27.53 1.54
N LEU A 35 5.81 -28.77 1.16
CA LEU A 35 4.78 -29.07 0.18
C LEU A 35 3.41 -28.78 0.80
N TYR A 36 2.63 -27.93 0.14
CA TYR A 36 1.23 -27.71 0.48
C TYR A 36 0.36 -28.52 -0.49
N GLU A 37 -0.09 -29.68 -0.01
CA GLU A 37 -0.80 -30.70 -0.81
C GLU A 37 -1.99 -30.16 -1.61
N PRO A 38 -2.89 -29.31 -1.07
CA PRO A 38 -4.06 -28.84 -1.82
C PRO A 38 -3.71 -28.10 -3.12
N TYR A 39 -2.51 -27.54 -3.23
CA TYR A 39 -2.01 -26.92 -4.46
C TYR A 39 -0.89 -27.68 -5.16
N GLY A 40 -0.36 -28.75 -4.55
CA GLY A 40 0.74 -29.53 -5.10
C GLY A 40 2.02 -28.71 -5.35
N VAL A 41 2.27 -27.68 -4.53
CA VAL A 41 3.46 -26.81 -4.67
C VAL A 41 4.10 -26.49 -3.33
N PHE A 42 5.39 -26.20 -3.36
CA PHE A 42 6.14 -25.78 -2.19
C PHE A 42 5.88 -24.31 -1.85
N PHE A 43 5.60 -24.04 -0.58
CA PHE A 43 5.49 -22.70 0.00
C PHE A 43 6.42 -22.57 1.20
N PRO A 44 6.79 -21.35 1.61
CA PRO A 44 7.40 -21.09 2.90
C PRO A 44 6.61 -21.78 4.02
N ARG A 45 7.29 -22.47 4.94
CA ARG A 45 6.68 -23.24 6.03
C ARG A 45 5.55 -22.50 6.75
N LYS A 46 5.79 -21.27 7.22
CA LYS A 46 4.77 -20.46 7.92
C LYS A 46 3.54 -20.17 7.04
N GLN A 47 3.75 -19.91 5.75
CA GLN A 47 2.66 -19.70 4.81
C GLN A 47 1.84 -20.97 4.61
N ALA A 48 2.48 -22.12 4.41
CA ALA A 48 1.77 -23.40 4.28
C ALA A 48 0.98 -23.76 5.55
N GLN A 49 1.55 -23.54 6.74
CA GLN A 49 0.85 -23.74 8.02
C GLN A 49 -0.39 -22.85 8.13
N LEU A 50 -0.29 -21.59 7.71
CA LEU A 50 -1.41 -20.66 7.70
C LEU A 50 -2.50 -21.11 6.72
N LEU A 51 -2.12 -21.63 5.54
CA LEU A 51 -3.07 -22.20 4.58
C LEU A 51 -3.78 -23.44 5.14
N CYS A 52 -3.05 -24.33 5.82
CA CYS A 52 -3.66 -25.48 6.51
C CYS A 52 -4.64 -25.04 7.60
N LEU A 53 -4.31 -23.99 8.37
CA LEU A 53 -5.24 -23.40 9.33
C LEU A 53 -6.50 -22.87 8.65
N TRP A 54 -6.36 -22.20 7.50
CA TRP A 54 -7.50 -21.74 6.73
C TRP A 54 -8.37 -22.88 6.22
N ASP A 55 -7.77 -23.98 5.76
CA ASP A 55 -8.51 -25.18 5.36
C ASP A 55 -9.30 -25.75 6.54
N TYR A 56 -8.66 -25.87 7.71
CA TYR A 56 -9.29 -26.36 8.93
C TYR A 56 -10.49 -25.49 9.36
N LEU A 57 -10.35 -24.16 9.24
CA LEU A 57 -11.41 -23.21 9.56
C LEU A 57 -12.45 -23.03 8.44
N GLY A 58 -12.28 -23.69 7.29
CA GLY A 58 -13.16 -23.55 6.12
C GLY A 58 -13.08 -22.18 5.43
N ILE A 59 -11.96 -21.46 5.58
CA ILE A 59 -11.75 -20.14 4.97
C ILE A 59 -11.32 -20.32 3.51
N PRO A 60 -12.08 -19.78 2.53
CA PRO A 60 -11.74 -19.94 1.14
C PRO A 60 -10.49 -19.12 0.78
N HIS A 61 -9.54 -19.77 0.12
CA HIS A 61 -8.35 -19.13 -0.43
C HIS A 61 -8.09 -19.61 -1.86
N LYS A 62 -7.25 -18.88 -2.59
CA LYS A 62 -6.94 -19.16 -4.00
C LYS A 62 -5.43 -19.16 -4.22
N ARG A 63 -4.91 -20.18 -4.90
CA ARG A 63 -3.48 -20.30 -5.25
C ARG A 63 -2.91 -19.05 -5.89
N LYS A 64 -3.64 -18.41 -6.83
CA LYS A 64 -3.20 -17.19 -7.52
C LYS A 64 -2.99 -15.98 -6.60
N LYS A 65 -3.55 -16.00 -5.39
CA LYS A 65 -3.35 -14.96 -4.37
C LYS A 65 -2.21 -15.31 -3.39
N GLN A 66 -1.65 -16.53 -3.47
CA GLN A 66 -0.56 -16.97 -2.61
C GLN A 66 0.78 -16.65 -3.27
N ALA A 67 1.38 -15.54 -2.85
CA ALA A 67 2.66 -15.08 -3.36
C ALA A 67 3.74 -15.17 -2.27
N PHE A 68 4.95 -15.57 -2.66
CA PHE A 68 6.16 -15.45 -1.85
C PHE A 68 7.36 -15.24 -2.76
N ARG A 69 8.20 -14.26 -2.43
CA ARG A 69 9.43 -13.87 -3.15
C ARG A 69 10.34 -13.11 -2.19
N LEU A 70 11.60 -12.91 -2.57
CA LEU A 70 12.54 -12.07 -1.82
C LEU A 70 12.09 -10.60 -1.77
N ILE A 71 11.53 -10.11 -2.87
CA ILE A 71 10.90 -8.79 -2.98
C ILE A 71 9.43 -9.01 -3.32
N LEU A 72 8.53 -8.50 -2.48
CA LEU A 72 7.09 -8.71 -2.62
C LEU A 72 6.32 -7.41 -2.43
N THR A 73 5.29 -7.21 -3.25
CA THR A 73 4.33 -6.14 -3.03
C THR A 73 3.32 -6.54 -1.96
N ILE A 74 3.31 -5.85 -0.83
CA ILE A 74 2.39 -6.04 0.30
C ILE A 74 1.63 -4.72 0.48
N ILE A 75 0.29 -4.77 0.53
CA ILE A 75 -0.60 -3.61 0.65
C ILE A 75 -0.30 -2.45 -0.33
N GLY A 76 0.30 -2.75 -1.49
CA GLY A 76 0.68 -1.74 -2.49
C GLY A 76 2.06 -1.10 -2.31
N PHE A 77 2.86 -1.57 -1.35
CA PHE A 77 4.27 -1.24 -1.19
C PHE A 77 5.15 -2.42 -1.59
N GLU A 78 6.23 -2.16 -2.32
CA GLU A 78 7.28 -3.13 -2.60
C GLU A 78 8.21 -3.20 -1.39
N ILE A 79 8.33 -4.41 -0.81
CA ILE A 79 9.12 -4.68 0.39
C ILE A 79 10.29 -5.57 0.01
N ASP A 80 11.49 -5.15 0.39
CA ASP A 80 12.72 -5.95 0.34
C ASP A 80 13.24 -6.13 1.77
N LEU A 81 13.09 -7.34 2.30
CA LEU A 81 13.50 -7.67 3.66
C LEU A 81 15.02 -7.79 3.82
N ASN A 82 15.74 -8.15 2.75
CA ASN A 82 17.21 -8.27 2.80
C ASN A 82 17.87 -6.90 2.82
N ALA A 83 17.34 -5.95 2.04
CA ALA A 83 17.77 -4.56 2.06
C ALA A 83 17.12 -3.74 3.19
N MET A 84 16.16 -4.33 3.94
CA MET A 84 15.35 -3.64 4.95
C MET A 84 14.70 -2.35 4.41
N THR A 85 14.16 -2.41 3.19
CA THR A 85 13.54 -1.26 2.52
C THR A 85 12.08 -1.50 2.16
N ALA A 86 11.32 -0.40 2.13
CA ALA A 86 9.95 -0.36 1.65
C ALA A 86 9.80 0.85 0.71
N THR A 87 9.16 0.65 -0.43
CA THR A 87 8.95 1.71 -1.44
C THR A 87 7.64 1.52 -2.19
N LEU A 88 7.27 2.49 -3.03
CA LEU A 88 6.21 2.26 -4.02
C LEU A 88 6.76 1.42 -5.17
N PRO A 89 5.98 0.45 -5.69
CA PRO A 89 6.33 -0.22 -6.94
C PRO A 89 6.62 0.79 -8.04
N ALA A 90 7.64 0.54 -8.88
CA ALA A 90 8.13 1.52 -9.85
C ALA A 90 7.03 2.08 -10.77
N LYS A 91 6.06 1.24 -11.16
CA LYS A 91 4.89 1.67 -11.94
C LYS A 91 4.00 2.63 -11.13
N SER A 92 3.65 2.29 -9.89
CA SER A 92 2.84 3.12 -9.00
C SER A 92 3.52 4.47 -8.72
N LYS A 93 4.84 4.49 -8.52
CA LYS A 93 5.62 5.73 -8.35
C LYS A 93 5.53 6.61 -9.59
N ARG A 94 5.76 6.06 -10.79
CA ARG A 94 5.62 6.81 -12.06
C ARG A 94 4.20 7.34 -12.28
N SER A 95 3.19 6.53 -11.98
CA SER A 95 1.79 6.93 -12.11
C SER A 95 1.43 8.07 -11.15
N LEU A 96 1.93 8.04 -9.91
CA LEU A 96 1.74 9.13 -8.95
C LEU A 96 2.41 10.44 -9.43
N ILE A 97 3.67 10.37 -9.87
CA ILE A 97 4.40 11.52 -10.42
C ILE A 97 3.66 12.11 -11.63
N SER A 98 3.21 11.26 -12.56
CA SER A 98 2.43 11.68 -13.71
C SER A 98 1.11 12.35 -13.30
N ALA A 99 0.39 11.80 -12.31
CA ALA A 99 -0.83 12.40 -11.81
C ALA A 99 -0.60 13.79 -11.20
N ILE A 100 0.51 13.97 -10.48
CA ILE A 100 0.90 15.27 -9.92
C ILE A 100 1.20 16.27 -11.04
N HIS A 101 2.01 15.88 -12.03
CA HIS A 101 2.35 16.75 -13.16
C HIS A 101 1.09 17.16 -13.94
N ASN A 102 0.20 16.21 -14.22
CA ASN A 102 -1.07 16.48 -14.90
C ASN A 102 -1.97 17.42 -14.08
N PHE A 103 -1.99 17.28 -12.76
CA PHE A 103 -2.74 18.16 -11.87
C PHE A 103 -2.20 19.60 -11.90
N ILE A 104 -0.88 19.78 -11.81
CA ILE A 104 -0.20 21.09 -11.88
C ILE A 104 -0.41 21.76 -13.23
N ALA A 105 -0.40 20.98 -14.31
CA ALA A 105 -0.55 21.43 -15.69
C ALA A 105 -2.00 21.77 -16.09
N THR A 106 -2.98 21.66 -15.18
CA THR A 106 -4.39 21.98 -15.47
C THR A 106 -4.55 23.39 -16.08
N PRO A 107 -5.02 23.52 -17.34
CA PRO A 107 -5.04 24.81 -18.05
C PRO A 107 -5.89 25.88 -17.39
N SER A 108 -7.06 25.51 -16.86
CA SER A 108 -7.97 26.43 -16.14
C SER A 108 -7.39 26.93 -14.82
N ARG A 109 -6.29 26.32 -14.33
CA ARG A 109 -5.72 26.49 -12.99
C ARG A 109 -6.75 26.28 -11.88
N GLN A 110 -7.85 25.61 -12.17
CA GLN A 110 -8.94 25.32 -11.25
C GLN A 110 -9.27 23.83 -11.31
N CYS A 111 -9.28 23.19 -10.16
CA CYS A 111 -9.66 21.78 -10.01
C CYS A 111 -10.77 21.66 -8.99
N SER A 112 -11.69 20.73 -9.20
CA SER A 112 -12.73 20.44 -8.21
C SER A 112 -12.12 19.96 -6.89
N LEU A 113 -12.79 20.23 -5.76
CA LEU A 113 -12.40 19.69 -4.46
C LEU A 113 -12.22 18.16 -4.50
N HIS A 114 -13.06 17.45 -5.25
CA HIS A 114 -12.91 16.02 -5.47
C HIS A 114 -11.54 15.65 -6.07
N LYS A 115 -11.08 16.34 -7.12
CA LYS A 115 -9.76 16.08 -7.71
C LYS A 115 -8.62 16.33 -6.71
N PHE A 116 -8.77 17.35 -5.87
CA PHE A 116 -7.85 17.61 -4.77
C PHE A 116 -7.82 16.45 -3.76
N GLN A 117 -8.98 15.96 -3.33
CA GLN A 117 -9.11 14.85 -2.38
C GLN A 117 -8.52 13.55 -2.94
N VAL A 118 -8.80 13.23 -4.21
CA VAL A 118 -8.24 12.03 -4.87
C VAL A 118 -6.70 12.10 -4.91
N LEU A 119 -6.14 13.23 -5.35
CA LEU A 119 -4.69 13.38 -5.43
C LEU A 119 -4.04 13.35 -4.04
N THR A 120 -4.58 14.09 -3.07
CA THR A 120 -4.05 14.12 -1.70
C THR A 120 -4.16 12.78 -1.01
N GLY A 121 -5.22 12.01 -1.24
CA GLY A 121 -5.34 10.64 -0.73
C GLY A 121 -4.23 9.73 -1.26
N TRP A 122 -3.94 9.81 -2.57
CA TRP A 122 -2.88 9.00 -3.17
C TRP A 122 -1.48 9.41 -2.70
N ILE A 123 -1.21 10.72 -2.59
CA ILE A 123 0.04 11.23 -2.02
C ILE A 123 0.17 10.83 -0.54
N ASN A 124 -0.89 10.98 0.25
CA ASN A 124 -0.85 10.63 1.66
C ASN A 124 -0.58 9.13 1.88
N TRP A 125 -1.09 8.26 0.98
CA TRP A 125 -0.74 6.85 1.00
C TRP A 125 0.77 6.62 0.80
N SER A 126 1.41 7.35 -0.10
CA SER A 126 2.86 7.22 -0.35
C SER A 126 3.72 7.67 0.84
N PHE A 127 3.21 8.54 1.71
CA PHE A 127 3.93 9.00 2.91
C PHE A 127 4.14 7.92 3.98
N ASN A 128 3.52 6.75 3.85
CA ASN A 128 3.89 5.60 4.68
C ASN A 128 5.30 5.10 4.38
N VAL A 129 5.77 5.27 3.14
CA VAL A 129 7.15 4.90 2.71
C VAL A 129 8.04 6.12 2.43
N PHE A 130 7.47 7.32 2.27
CA PHE A 130 8.20 8.57 2.10
C PHE A 130 7.81 9.65 3.13
N PRO A 131 8.00 9.42 4.44
CA PRO A 131 7.47 10.31 5.48
C PRO A 131 8.04 11.73 5.45
N LEU A 132 9.27 11.91 4.95
CA LEU A 132 9.92 13.21 4.85
C LEU A 132 9.27 14.15 3.81
N LEU A 133 8.45 13.62 2.91
CA LEU A 133 7.74 14.41 1.89
C LEU A 133 6.41 15.00 2.39
N ARG A 134 5.98 14.67 3.62
CA ARG A 134 4.72 15.17 4.23
C ARG A 134 4.51 16.68 4.14
N PRO A 135 5.53 17.54 4.34
CA PRO A 135 5.34 19.00 4.28
C PRO A 135 4.79 19.51 2.94
N SER A 136 4.98 18.78 1.84
CA SER A 136 4.47 19.14 0.51
C SER A 136 2.95 19.38 0.48
N LEU A 137 2.17 18.65 1.27
CA LEU A 137 0.71 18.78 1.27
C LEU A 137 0.17 19.93 2.13
N SER A 138 1.00 20.62 2.90
CA SER A 138 0.54 21.66 3.85
C SER A 138 -0.31 22.74 3.17
N ASN A 139 0.20 23.32 2.08
CA ASN A 139 -0.51 24.32 1.29
C ASN A 139 -1.77 23.76 0.63
N VAL A 140 -1.77 22.47 0.27
CA VAL A 140 -2.92 21.80 -0.36
C VAL A 140 -4.05 21.62 0.65
N TYR A 141 -3.74 21.13 1.86
CA TYR A 141 -4.72 20.99 2.94
C TYR A 141 -5.27 22.33 3.41
N GLN A 142 -4.42 23.35 3.57
CA GLN A 142 -4.87 24.69 3.88
C GLN A 142 -5.86 25.21 2.82
N LYS A 143 -5.60 24.94 1.54
CA LYS A 143 -6.49 25.33 0.45
C LYS A 143 -7.81 24.57 0.47
N MET A 144 -7.82 23.30 0.85
CA MET A 144 -9.03 22.48 0.97
C MET A 144 -9.84 22.78 2.24
N SER A 145 -9.23 23.38 3.26
CA SER A 145 -9.87 23.65 4.55
C SER A 145 -11.18 24.44 4.41
N GLY A 146 -12.18 24.04 5.19
CA GLY A 146 -13.53 24.61 5.23
C GLY A 146 -14.39 24.36 3.99
N LYS A 147 -13.92 23.59 3.01
CA LYS A 147 -14.68 23.31 1.77
C LYS A 147 -15.28 21.92 1.82
N SER A 148 -16.58 21.84 1.57
CA SER A 148 -17.35 20.59 1.59
C SER A 148 -17.97 20.24 0.24
N GLN A 149 -18.13 21.20 -0.67
CA GLN A 149 -18.75 21.00 -1.97
C GLN A 149 -17.78 20.29 -2.95
N PRO A 150 -18.02 19.03 -3.34
CA PRO A 150 -17.04 18.25 -4.11
C PRO A 150 -16.72 18.82 -5.49
N HIS A 151 -17.70 19.46 -6.13
CA HIS A 151 -17.59 20.06 -7.46
C HIS A 151 -17.16 21.52 -7.44
N ALA A 152 -16.97 22.12 -6.25
CA ALA A 152 -16.48 23.48 -6.16
C ALA A 152 -15.06 23.57 -6.72
N ASN A 153 -14.86 24.52 -7.64
CA ASN A 153 -13.58 24.76 -8.28
C ASN A 153 -12.65 25.51 -7.32
N ILE A 154 -11.47 24.93 -7.09
CA ILE A 154 -10.42 25.46 -6.23
C ILE A 154 -9.23 25.84 -7.11
N TYR A 155 -8.77 27.07 -6.95
CA TYR A 155 -7.63 27.59 -7.70
C TYR A 155 -6.30 27.00 -7.22
N LEU A 156 -5.44 26.61 -8.17
CA LEU A 156 -4.06 26.21 -7.94
C LEU A 156 -3.16 27.45 -7.84
N ASN A 157 -2.77 27.81 -6.62
CA ASN A 157 -1.82 28.89 -6.37
C ASN A 157 -0.37 28.43 -6.61
N LYS A 158 0.57 29.39 -6.66
CA LYS A 158 1.99 29.13 -6.91
C LYS A 158 2.61 28.24 -5.83
N ALA A 159 2.40 28.55 -4.54
CA ALA A 159 2.96 27.78 -3.43
C ALA A 159 2.58 26.29 -3.44
N MET A 160 1.34 25.97 -3.83
CA MET A 160 0.88 24.59 -4.00
C MET A 160 1.57 23.91 -5.18
N LYS A 161 1.73 24.61 -6.31
CA LYS A 161 2.45 24.07 -7.46
C LYS A 161 3.91 23.81 -7.11
N ASP A 162 4.59 24.74 -6.45
CA ASP A 162 5.99 24.60 -6.05
C ASP A 162 6.19 23.40 -5.12
N ASN A 163 5.33 23.24 -4.10
CA ASN A 163 5.37 22.08 -3.20
C ASN A 163 5.13 20.75 -3.91
N LEU A 164 4.14 20.70 -4.82
CA LEU A 164 3.80 19.48 -5.55
C LEU A 164 4.88 19.14 -6.59
N THR A 165 5.50 20.13 -7.21
CA THR A 165 6.67 19.96 -8.07
C THR A 165 7.85 19.40 -7.27
N TRP A 166 8.14 19.96 -6.09
CA TRP A 166 9.19 19.44 -5.20
C TRP A 166 8.96 17.98 -4.81
N LEU A 167 7.71 17.59 -4.51
CA LEU A 167 7.38 16.20 -4.20
C LEU A 167 7.57 15.25 -5.40
N ALA A 168 7.41 15.75 -6.62
CA ALA A 168 7.49 14.96 -7.84
C ALA A 168 8.91 14.86 -8.44
N HIS A 169 9.88 15.56 -7.84
CA HIS A 169 11.32 15.46 -8.16
C HIS A 169 11.95 14.20 -7.54
#